data_AF-A0A3B3ZE48-F1
#
_entry.id   AF-A0A3B3ZE48-F1
#
_cell.length_a   1.000
_cell.length_b   1.000
_cell.length_c   1.000
_cell.angle_alpha   90.00
_cell.angle_beta   90.00
_cell.angle_gamma   90.00
#
_symmetry.space_group_name_H-M   'P 1'
#
loop_
_entity.id
_entity.type
_entity.pdbx_description
1 polymer ?
#
loop_
_entity_poly.entity_id
_entity_poly.type
_entity_poly.pdbx_seq_one_letter_code
_entity_poly.pdbx_strand_id
1 'polypeptide(L)'
;MVWEHGCTVIVMLSALVEDGEKQCDRYWPDEGSSLYHIYEVQPTTLSSASSGPLNTSSASSAPLTLFSTQETRTLTQFHFLSWPAQGIPTSSRPLLDFRRYCTHTTVFKKM
;
A
#
# COMPACT_ATOMS: atom_id res chain seq x y z
N MET A 1 11.59 -2.31 10.80
CA MET A 1 11.54 -1.44 9.60
C MET A 1 10.34 -0.46 9.63
N VAL A 2 9.13 -0.87 9.21
CA VAL A 2 7.99 0.07 9.05
C VAL A 2 7.64 0.77 10.37
N TRP A 3 7.49 0.00 11.44
CA TRP A 3 7.17 0.54 12.77
C TRP A 3 8.29 1.40 13.35
N GLU A 4 9.50 0.86 13.39
CA GLU A 4 10.69 1.47 14.00
C GLU A 4 11.06 2.81 13.34
N HIS A 5 10.87 2.93 12.02
CA HIS A 5 11.11 4.18 11.29
C HIS A 5 9.90 5.12 11.27
N GLY A 6 8.79 4.76 11.92
CA GLY A 6 7.57 5.57 11.90
C GLY A 6 6.98 5.72 10.50
N CYS A 7 7.20 4.75 9.61
CA CYS A 7 6.65 4.76 8.27
C CYS A 7 5.14 4.58 8.33
N THR A 8 4.40 5.56 7.83
CA THR A 8 2.94 5.52 7.72
C THR A 8 2.46 5.19 6.32
N VAL A 9 3.37 5.20 5.33
CA VAL A 9 3.06 4.99 3.92
C VAL A 9 3.98 3.94 3.32
N ILE A 10 3.39 2.98 2.59
CA ILE A 10 4.11 2.03 1.75
C ILE A 10 3.67 2.24 0.31
N VAL A 11 4.62 2.28 -0.62
CA VAL A 11 4.35 2.36 -2.05
C VAL A 11 4.86 1.08 -2.70
N MET A 12 3.94 0.25 -3.20
CA MET A 12 4.22 -0.95 -3.96
C MET A 12 4.14 -0.63 -5.44
N LEU A 13 5.23 -0.87 -6.18
CA LEU A 13 5.34 -0.56 -7.61
C LEU A 13 5.21 -1.81 -8.50
N SER A 14 4.90 -2.97 -7.94
CA SER A 14 4.76 -4.22 -8.68
C SER A 14 3.41 -4.87 -8.40
N ALA A 15 2.91 -5.64 -9.36
CA ALA A 15 1.85 -6.60 -9.07
C ALA A 15 2.35 -7.73 -8.14
N LEU A 16 1.44 -8.53 -7.61
CA LEU A 16 1.80 -9.78 -6.90
C LEU A 16 2.26 -10.85 -7.90
N VAL A 17 1.59 -10.91 -9.05
CA VAL A 17 1.85 -11.83 -10.15
C VAL A 17 1.77 -11.05 -11.46
N GLU A 18 2.74 -11.25 -12.35
CA GLU A 18 2.77 -10.68 -13.70
C GLU A 18 3.21 -11.77 -14.68
N ASP A 19 2.49 -11.92 -15.80
CA ASP A 19 2.73 -12.98 -16.80
C ASP A 19 2.82 -14.42 -16.23
N GLY A 20 2.11 -14.68 -15.12
CA GLY A 20 2.14 -15.96 -14.42
C GLY A 20 3.34 -16.17 -13.50
N GLU A 21 4.28 -15.22 -13.47
CA GLU A 21 5.41 -15.21 -12.56
C GLU A 21 5.11 -14.41 -11.30
N LYS A 22 5.48 -14.98 -10.15
CA LYS A 22 5.30 -14.33 -8.85
C LYS A 22 6.36 -13.24 -8.67
N GLN A 23 5.91 -11.99 -8.56
CA GLN A 23 6.78 -10.83 -8.36
C GLN A 23 6.93 -10.47 -6.87
N CYS A 24 5.88 -10.67 -6.08
CA CYS A 24 5.91 -10.32 -4.66
C CYS A 24 4.99 -11.24 -3.83
N ASP A 25 5.44 -11.57 -2.62
CA ASP A 25 4.61 -12.18 -1.59
C ASP A 25 3.68 -11.14 -0.96
N ARG A 26 2.41 -11.51 -0.79
CA ARG A 26 1.45 -10.65 -0.11
C ARG A 26 1.78 -10.60 1.39
N TYR A 27 2.18 -9.42 1.86
CA TYR A 27 2.58 -9.18 3.26
C TYR A 27 1.52 -8.44 4.09
N TRP A 28 0.30 -8.29 3.57
CA TRP A 28 -0.85 -7.68 4.25
C TRP A 28 -2.05 -8.65 4.25
N PRO A 29 -2.93 -8.56 5.26
CA PRO A 29 -4.13 -9.40 5.33
C PRO A 29 -5.14 -9.06 4.23
N ASP A 30 -5.85 -10.10 3.77
CA ASP A 30 -7.00 -9.99 2.86
C ASP A 30 -8.31 -9.98 3.64
N GLU A 31 -8.43 -10.92 4.59
CA GLU A 31 -9.56 -11.06 5.51
C GLU A 31 -9.04 -11.29 6.93
N GLY A 32 -9.73 -10.71 7.91
CA GLY A 32 -9.33 -10.78 9.32
C GLY A 32 -8.03 -10.02 9.64
N SER A 33 -7.68 -9.95 10.93
CA SER A 33 -6.36 -9.45 11.32
C SER A 33 -5.29 -10.53 11.12
N SER A 34 -4.08 -10.12 10.76
CA SER A 34 -2.91 -11.00 10.65
C SER A 34 -1.81 -10.53 11.59
N LEU A 35 -1.27 -11.47 12.37
CA LEU A 35 -0.17 -11.22 13.29
C LEU A 35 1.16 -11.54 12.61
N TYR A 36 1.94 -10.50 12.33
CA TYR A 36 3.31 -10.59 11.83
C TYR A 36 4.28 -10.37 13.00
N HIS A 37 4.66 -11.47 13.65
CA HIS A 37 5.48 -11.45 14.87
C HIS A 37 4.78 -10.67 16.01
N ILE A 38 5.22 -9.45 16.32
CA ILE A 38 4.62 -8.58 17.35
C ILE A 38 3.70 -7.50 16.75
N TYR A 39 3.50 -7.51 15.43
CA TYR A 39 2.70 -6.52 14.71
C TYR A 39 1.39 -7.15 14.25
N GLU A 40 0.29 -6.74 14.87
CA GLU A 40 -1.04 -7.10 14.40
C GLU A 40 -1.48 -6.09 13.34
N VAL A 41 -1.71 -6.57 12.13
CA VAL A 41 -2.26 -5.74 11.04
C VAL A 41 -3.72 -6.11 10.89
N GLN A 42 -4.60 -5.13 11.03
CA GLN A 42 -6.03 -5.31 10.80
C GLN A 42 -6.34 -5.36 9.30
N PRO A 43 -7.46 -6.01 8.89
CA PRO A 43 -7.82 -6.05 7.50
C PRO A 43 -7.96 -4.63 6.98
N THR A 44 -7.51 -4.42 5.76
CA THR A 44 -7.56 -3.10 5.16
C THR A 44 -9.02 -2.66 5.10
N THR A 45 -9.34 -1.54 5.73
CA THR A 45 -10.57 -0.84 5.36
C THR A 45 -10.31 -0.29 3.98
N LEU A 46 -10.85 -0.98 2.98
CA LEU A 46 -10.96 -0.44 1.64
C LEU A 46 -11.88 0.78 1.77
N SER A 47 -11.32 1.93 2.14
CA SER A 47 -11.92 3.20 1.78
C SER A 47 -12.05 3.10 0.28
N SER A 48 -13.27 2.93 -0.20
CA SER A 48 -13.66 2.74 -1.60
C SER A 48 -13.15 3.92 -2.43
N ALA A 49 -11.86 3.92 -2.68
CA ALA A 49 -11.20 4.61 -3.76
C ALA A 49 -10.78 3.49 -4.73
N SER A 50 -11.78 2.83 -5.34
CA SER A 50 -11.62 2.30 -6.69
C SER A 50 -11.50 3.45 -7.71
N SER A 51 -10.83 4.53 -7.32
CA SER A 51 -10.71 5.80 -7.99
C SER A 51 -9.34 6.41 -7.66
N GLY A 52 -8.30 5.56 -7.67
CA GLY A 52 -7.04 6.07 -8.19
C GLY A 52 -7.30 6.67 -9.57
N PRO A 53 -6.52 7.66 -10.04
CA PRO A 53 -6.77 8.32 -11.32
C PRO A 53 -6.77 7.35 -12.52
N LEU A 54 -6.26 6.13 -12.33
CA LEU A 54 -6.23 5.06 -13.33
C LEU A 54 -6.73 3.73 -12.74
N ASN A 55 -7.26 2.87 -13.62
CA ASN A 55 -7.64 1.46 -13.34
C ASN A 55 -6.46 0.58 -12.88
N THR A 56 -5.25 1.14 -12.83
CA THR A 56 -3.98 0.48 -12.51
C THR A 56 -3.37 0.99 -11.21
N SER A 57 -4.15 1.69 -10.38
CA SER A 57 -3.70 2.17 -9.08
C SER A 57 -4.75 1.92 -8.01
N SER A 58 -4.30 1.54 -6.81
CA SER A 58 -5.18 1.38 -5.65
C SER A 58 -4.52 1.92 -4.38
N ALA A 59 -5.36 2.32 -3.42
CA ALA A 59 -4.92 2.74 -2.10
C ALA A 59 -5.72 1.98 -1.05
N SER A 60 -5.03 1.54 -0.01
CA SER A 60 -5.57 0.68 1.02
C SER A 60 -5.03 1.17 2.37
N SER A 61 -5.85 1.18 3.41
CA SER A 61 -5.45 1.68 4.74
C SER A 61 -5.81 0.67 5.82
N ALA A 62 -4.83 0.35 6.67
CA ALA A 62 -4.98 -0.63 7.72
C ALA A 62 -4.42 -0.08 9.04
N PRO A 63 -5.11 -0.30 10.17
CA PRO A 63 -4.51 -0.18 11.48
C PRO A 63 -3.40 -1.23 11.64
N LEU A 64 -2.24 -0.80 12.13
CA LEU A 64 -1.16 -1.67 12.56
C LEU A 64 -0.92 -1.41 14.05
N THR A 65 -1.12 -2.46 14.85
CA THR A 65 -1.03 -2.42 16.31
C THR A 65 0.17 -3.23 16.78
N LEU A 66 0.97 -2.65 17.67
CA LEU A 66 1.98 -3.39 18.42
C LEU A 66 1.31 -4.22 19.49
N PHE A 67 1.44 -5.55 19.40
CA PHE A 67 0.87 -6.47 20.38
C PHE A 67 1.46 -6.28 21.79
N SER A 68 2.74 -5.89 21.88
CA SER A 68 3.42 -5.71 23.17
C SER A 68 3.00 -4.45 23.92
N THR A 69 2.72 -3.36 23.21
CA THR A 69 2.46 -2.04 23.82
C THR A 69 1.04 -1.54 23.60
N GLN A 70 0.25 -2.24 22.79
CA GLN A 70 -1.08 -1.84 22.33
C GLN A 70 -1.08 -0.48 21.61
N GLU A 71 0.08 0.00 21.13
CA GLU A 71 0.17 1.21 20.33
C GLU A 71 -0.32 0.92 18.91
N THR A 72 -1.26 1.72 18.41
CA THR A 72 -1.81 1.58 17.05
C THR A 72 -1.41 2.75 16.16
N ARG A 73 -1.02 2.46 14.92
CA ARG A 73 -0.72 3.43 13.88
C ARG A 73 -1.47 3.09 12.60
N THR A 74 -1.89 4.11 11.87
CA THR A 74 -2.52 3.92 10.56
C THR A 74 -1.44 3.78 9.49
N LEU A 75 -1.41 2.61 8.85
CA LEU A 75 -0.58 2.34 7.69
C LEU A 75 -1.41 2.52 6.42
N THR A 76 -0.91 3.29 5.46
CA THR A 76 -1.53 3.44 4.14
C THR A 76 -0.63 2.81 3.09
N GLN A 77 -1.13 1.87 2.32
CA GLN A 77 -0.41 1.23 1.23
C GLN A 77 -1.00 1.69 -0.11
N PHE A 78 -0.14 2.16 -1.00
CA PHE A 78 -0.49 2.48 -2.38
C PHE A 78 0.12 1.45 -3.31
N HIS A 79 -0.66 1.01 -4.29
CA HIS A 79 -0.24 0.06 -5.31
C HIS A 79 -0.27 0.73 -6.67
N PHE A 80 0.83 0.60 -7.39
CA PHE A 80 0.96 1.00 -8.78
C PHE A 80 1.18 -0.24 -9.63
N LEU A 81 0.14 -0.62 -10.37
CA LEU A 81 0.10 -1.84 -11.20
C LEU A 81 0.43 -1.57 -12.67
N SER A 82 0.74 -0.32 -13.02
CA SER A 82 1.11 0.07 -14.39
C SER A 82 2.61 -0.03 -14.67
N TRP A 83 3.43 -0.45 -13.70
CA TRP A 83 4.85 -0.64 -13.93
C TRP A 83 5.12 -2.04 -14.47
N PRO A 84 5.72 -2.19 -15.66
CA PRO A 84 6.04 -3.50 -16.21
C PRO A 84 7.23 -4.12 -15.49
N ALA A 85 7.20 -5.43 -15.25
CA ALA A 85 8.30 -6.19 -14.67
C ALA A 85 9.58 -6.08 -15.50
N GLN A 86 9.43 -6.01 -16.83
CA GLN A 86 10.55 -5.79 -17.75
C GLN A 86 10.50 -4.40 -18.39
N GLY A 87 11.55 -3.62 -18.16
CA GLY A 87 11.73 -2.31 -18.78
C GLY A 87 11.11 -1.16 -17.98
N ILE A 88 10.61 -0.16 -18.69
CA ILE A 88 10.03 1.05 -18.11
C ILE A 88 8.67 1.35 -18.75
N PRO A 89 7.74 2.03 -18.04
CA PRO A 89 6.50 2.49 -18.64
C PRO A 89 6.75 3.37 -19.87
N THR A 90 5.95 3.20 -20.92
CA THR A 90 6.04 3.99 -22.16
C THR A 90 5.69 5.47 -21.95
N SER A 91 5.05 5.81 -20.83
CA SER A 91 4.71 7.17 -20.44
C SER A 91 4.95 7.38 -18.95
N SER A 92 5.51 8.54 -18.60
CA SER A 92 5.72 8.95 -17.20
C SER A 92 4.46 9.54 -16.54
N ARG A 93 3.43 9.88 -17.32
CA ARG A 93 2.17 10.46 -16.83
C ARG A 93 1.52 9.64 -15.70
N PRO A 94 1.26 8.33 -15.84
CA PRO A 94 0.61 7.55 -14.79
C PRO A 94 1.41 7.53 -13.49
N LEU A 95 2.75 7.49 -13.57
CA LEU A 95 3.61 7.55 -12.40
C LEU A 95 3.55 8.93 -11.71
N LEU A 96 3.52 10.01 -12.50
CA LEU A 96 3.43 11.37 -11.96
C LEU A 96 2.08 11.63 -11.30
N ASP A 97 0.98 11.16 -11.90
CA ASP A 97 -0.36 11.27 -11.32
C ASP A 97 -0.50 10.42 -10.06
N PHE A 98 0.05 9.20 -10.07
CA PHE A 98 0.11 8.35 -8.89
C PHE A 98 0.92 9.00 -7.76
N ARG A 99 2.09 9.58 -8.05
CA ARG A 99 2.88 10.33 -7.05
C ARG A 99 2.08 11.49 -6.45
N ARG A 100 1.36 12.26 -7.27
CA ARG A 100 0.50 13.36 -6.79
C ARG A 100 -0.62 12.84 -5.89
N TYR A 101 -1.26 11.75 -6.30
CA TYR A 101 -2.31 11.08 -5.53
C TYR A 101 -1.79 10.60 -4.16
N CYS A 102 -0.66 9.90 -4.11
CA CYS A 102 -0.05 9.46 -2.84
C CYS A 102 0.26 10.63 -1.91
N THR A 103 0.77 11.74 -2.46
CA THR A 103 1.10 12.95 -1.69
C THR A 103 -0.17 13.59 -1.11
N HIS A 104 -1.21 13.77 -1.93
CA HIS A 104 -2.47 14.39 -1.49
C HIS A 104 -3.16 13.57 -0.39
N THR A 105 -3.31 12.25 -0.58
CA THR A 105 -3.99 11.38 0.37
C THR A 105 -3.26 11.28 1.72
N THR A 106 -1.93 11.41 1.72
CA THR A 106 -1.13 11.40 2.95
C THR A 106 -1.28 12.69 3.74
N VAL A 107 -1.43 13.84 3.07
CA VAL A 107 -1.61 15.14 3.73
C VAL A 107 -2.98 15.23 4.43
N PHE A 108 -4.04 14.75 3.79
CA PHE A 108 -5.40 14.79 4.36
C PHE A 108 -5.59 13.91 5.60
N LYS A 109 -4.76 12.89 5.80
CA LYS A 109 -4.81 12.01 6.98
C LYS A 109 -4.05 12.54 8.19
N LYS A 110 -3.27 13.60 8.04
CA LYS A 110 -2.42 14.18 9.10
C LYS A 110 -3.02 15.46 9.72
N MET A 111 -4.14 15.95 9.18
CA MET A 111 -4.98 17.01 9.77
C MET A 111 -6.13 16.39 10.54
#